data_AF-A0A926KUW7-F1
#
_entry.id   AF-A0A926KUW7-F1
#
_cell.length_a   1.000
_cell.length_b   1.000
_cell.length_c   1.000
_cell.angle_alpha   90.00
_cell.angle_beta   90.00
_cell.angle_gamma   90.00
#
_symmetry.space_group_name_H-M   'P 1'
#
loop_
_entity.id
_entity.type
_entity.pdbx_description
1 polymer ?
#
loop_
_entity_poly.entity_id
_entity_poly.type
_entity_poly.pdbx_seq_one_letter_code
_entity_poly.pdbx_strand_id
1 'polypeptide(L)'
;MIRGHANPRFGRTRSLAIIALLIAGWIGWDWYQSKNWMVWTYPVDGATDVPRDATIVAIWKGTRGNNLGMPIRYADNPEAHIPGVTGGSESGMSFQPEGQFAPGRKVIVTVEAGRRRHTFTFTTAEN
;
A
#
# COMPACT_ATOMS: atom_id res chain seq x y z
N MET A 1 68.17 -16.48 5.73
CA MET A 1 67.14 -17.44 6.15
C MET A 1 65.80 -16.71 6.13
N ILE A 2 64.96 -16.97 5.13
CA ILE A 2 63.70 -16.24 4.85
C ILE A 2 62.53 -17.13 5.28
N ARG A 3 61.55 -16.59 6.01
CA ARG A 3 60.14 -17.00 5.90
C ARG A 3 59.21 -15.89 6.41
N GLY A 4 58.58 -15.21 5.46
CA GLY A 4 57.51 -14.25 5.71
C GLY A 4 56.20 -14.97 6.00
N HIS A 5 55.53 -14.58 7.09
CA HIS A 5 54.17 -15.01 7.39
C HIS A 5 53.18 -14.20 6.56
N ALA A 6 52.56 -14.86 5.58
CA ALA A 6 51.41 -14.32 4.85
C ALA A 6 50.18 -14.27 5.76
N ASN A 7 49.57 -13.09 5.87
CA ASN A 7 48.39 -12.85 6.69
C ASN A 7 47.13 -12.90 5.80
N PRO A 8 46.20 -13.85 5.99
CA PRO A 8 45.05 -14.00 5.08
C PRO A 8 43.93 -13.02 5.47
N ARG A 9 44.06 -11.74 5.06
CA ARG A 9 42.98 -10.73 5.20
C ARG A 9 41.95 -10.75 4.05
N PHE A 10 42.08 -11.65 3.08
CA PHE A 10 41.31 -11.63 1.84
C PHE A 10 39.94 -12.34 1.87
N GLY A 11 39.62 -13.10 2.93
CA GLY A 11 38.35 -13.83 3.02
C GLY A 11 37.15 -12.99 3.52
N ARG A 12 37.38 -12.11 4.49
CA ARG A 12 36.29 -11.40 5.19
C ARG A 12 35.61 -10.34 4.33
N THR A 13 36.37 -9.61 3.51
CA THR A 13 35.82 -8.54 2.65
C THR A 13 34.92 -9.09 1.54
N ARG A 14 35.25 -10.26 0.98
CA ARG A 14 34.41 -10.92 -0.04
C ARG A 14 33.10 -11.46 0.53
N SER A 15 33.15 -12.08 1.71
CA SER A 15 31.94 -12.55 2.41
C SER A 15 31.01 -11.40 2.78
N LEU A 16 31.56 -10.29 3.27
CA LEU A 16 30.77 -9.10 3.60
C LEU A 16 30.12 -8.48 2.36
N ALA A 17 30.82 -8.45 1.22
CA ALA A 17 30.26 -7.94 -0.04
C ALA A 17 29.08 -8.78 -0.53
N ILE A 18 29.16 -10.12 -0.43
CA ILE A 18 28.06 -11.01 -0.81
C ILE A 18 26.86 -10.81 0.11
N ILE A 19 27.08 -10.73 1.43
CA ILE A 19 26.00 -10.48 2.39
C ILE A 19 25.32 -9.13 2.11
N ALA A 20 26.10 -8.08 1.84
CA ALA A 20 25.57 -6.77 1.50
C ALA A 20 24.70 -6.81 0.22
N LEU A 21 25.12 -7.54 -0.81
CA LEU A 21 24.34 -7.72 -2.04
C LEU A 21 23.04 -8.48 -1.79
N LEU A 22 23.05 -9.52 -0.95
CA LEU A 22 21.84 -10.27 -0.59
C LEU A 22 20.86 -9.40 0.18
N ILE A 23 21.35 -8.60 1.13
CA ILE A 23 20.51 -7.65 1.89
C ILE A 23 19.92 -6.60 0.95
N ALA A 24 20.72 -6.00 0.06
CA ALA A 24 20.25 -5.03 -0.91
C ALA A 24 19.19 -5.63 -1.86
N GLY A 25 19.43 -6.86 -2.34
CA GLY A 25 18.48 -7.59 -3.18
C GLY A 25 17.17 -7.87 -2.44
N TRP A 26 17.23 -8.28 -1.17
CA TRP A 26 16.03 -8.48 -0.35
C TRP A 26 15.25 -7.18 -0.16
N ILE A 27 15.93 -6.09 0.23
CA ILE A 27 15.29 -4.78 0.44
C ILE A 27 14.64 -4.29 -0.86
N GLY A 28 15.34 -4.41 -1.98
CA GLY A 28 14.81 -4.06 -3.31
C GLY A 28 13.57 -4.87 -3.67
N TRP A 29 13.59 -6.18 -3.41
CA TRP A 29 12.44 -7.05 -3.63
C TRP A 29 11.23 -6.69 -2.76
N ASP A 30 11.43 -6.46 -1.45
CA ASP A 30 10.34 -6.08 -0.56
C ASP A 30 9.74 -4.72 -0.95
N TRP A 31 10.58 -3.76 -1.34
CA TRP A 31 10.13 -2.46 -1.84
C TRP A 31 9.36 -2.55 -3.15
N TYR A 32 9.81 -3.40 -4.09
CA TYR A 32 9.08 -3.64 -5.33
C TYR A 32 7.69 -4.22 -5.03
N GLN A 33 7.63 -5.23 -4.16
CA GLN A 33 6.37 -5.84 -3.75
C GLN A 33 5.46 -4.82 -3.04
N SER A 34 6.01 -3.92 -2.21
CA SER A 34 5.22 -2.93 -1.46
C SER A 34 4.57 -1.88 -2.34
N LYS A 35 5.07 -1.70 -3.57
CA LYS A 35 4.47 -0.83 -4.58
C LYS A 35 3.52 -1.53 -5.55
N ASN A 36 3.68 -2.82 -5.78
CA ASN A 36 3.01 -3.54 -6.89
C ASN A 36 2.00 -4.60 -6.44
N TRP A 37 1.51 -4.48 -5.21
CA TRP A 37 0.58 -5.44 -4.62
C TRP A 37 -0.90 -5.15 -4.90
N MET A 38 -1.26 -3.88 -5.12
CA MET A 38 -2.61 -3.51 -5.50
C MET A 38 -2.84 -3.89 -6.97
N VAL A 39 -3.96 -4.54 -7.26
CA VAL A 39 -4.35 -4.94 -8.62
C VAL A 39 -5.27 -3.90 -9.22
N TRP A 40 -6.29 -3.50 -8.45
CA TRP A 40 -7.34 -2.64 -8.94
C TRP A 40 -8.01 -1.88 -7.80
N THR A 41 -8.43 -0.66 -8.08
CA THR A 41 -9.30 0.13 -7.20
C THR A 41 -10.44 0.70 -8.00
N TYR A 42 -11.60 0.80 -7.36
CA TYR A 42 -12.69 1.65 -7.82
C TYR A 42 -13.09 2.58 -6.68
N PRO A 43 -13.17 3.90 -6.93
CA PRO A 43 -12.67 4.58 -8.13
C PRO A 43 -11.16 4.38 -8.35
N VAL A 44 -10.70 4.61 -9.58
CA VAL A 44 -9.26 4.65 -9.88
C VAL A 44 -8.63 5.90 -9.27
N ASP A 45 -7.34 5.85 -8.93
CA ASP A 45 -6.65 7.02 -8.37
C ASP A 45 -6.71 8.21 -9.34
N GLY A 46 -7.08 9.37 -8.82
CA GLY A 46 -7.29 10.60 -9.58
C GLY A 46 -8.62 10.67 -10.34
N ALA A 47 -9.52 9.69 -10.19
CA ALA A 47 -10.84 9.75 -10.83
C ALA A 47 -11.60 11.01 -10.41
N THR A 48 -12.34 11.59 -11.35
CA THR A 48 -13.21 12.74 -11.15
C THR A 48 -14.65 12.40 -11.48
N ASP A 49 -15.60 13.20 -10.99
CA ASP A 49 -17.03 13.02 -11.25
C ASP A 49 -17.54 11.64 -10.82
N VAL A 50 -17.00 11.12 -9.71
CA VAL A 50 -17.39 9.82 -9.17
C VAL A 50 -18.80 9.91 -8.57
N PRO A 51 -19.71 8.97 -8.88
CA PRO A 51 -21.03 8.94 -8.27
C PRO A 51 -20.97 9.01 -6.75
N ARG A 52 -21.85 9.82 -6.16
CA ARG A 52 -21.81 10.10 -4.72
C ARG A 52 -22.25 8.92 -3.86
N ASP A 53 -22.89 7.92 -4.44
CA ASP A 53 -23.28 6.66 -3.82
C ASP A 53 -22.33 5.49 -4.15
N ALA A 54 -21.21 5.77 -4.83
CA ALA A 54 -20.27 4.76 -5.29
C ALA A 54 -19.75 3.90 -4.14
N THR A 55 -19.82 2.58 -4.30
CA THR A 55 -19.08 1.64 -3.47
C THR A 55 -17.60 1.73 -3.81
N ILE A 56 -16.75 1.95 -2.83
CA ILE A 56 -15.30 1.89 -3.00
C ILE A 56 -14.88 0.43 -2.96
N VAL A 57 -13.98 0.01 -3.86
CA VAL A 57 -13.46 -1.36 -3.92
C VAL A 57 -11.94 -1.32 -4.10
N ALA A 58 -11.23 -2.20 -3.41
CA ALA A 58 -9.81 -2.42 -3.58
C ALA A 58 -9.52 -3.92 -3.67
N ILE A 59 -8.79 -4.34 -4.70
CA ILE A 59 -8.43 -5.74 -4.97
C ILE A 59 -6.91 -5.84 -5.06
N TRP A 60 -6.35 -6.87 -4.45
CA TRP A 60 -4.91 -7.08 -4.39
C TRP A 60 -4.44 -8.48 -4.74
N LYS A 61 -3.12 -8.60 -4.95
CA LYS A 61 -2.43 -9.87 -5.19
C LYS A 61 -2.23 -10.63 -3.88
N GLY A 62 -2.53 -11.93 -3.93
CA GLY A 62 -2.31 -12.88 -2.85
C GLY A 62 -3.34 -12.79 -1.72
N THR A 63 -3.21 -13.69 -0.75
CA THR A 63 -4.03 -13.73 0.46
C THR A 63 -3.39 -12.87 1.56
N ARG A 64 -4.21 -12.08 2.25
CA ARG A 64 -3.82 -11.35 3.46
C ARG A 64 -4.75 -11.69 4.61
N GLY A 65 -4.16 -11.79 5.80
CA GLY A 65 -4.88 -12.14 7.02
C GLY A 65 -5.65 -10.96 7.62
N ASN A 66 -5.94 -11.09 8.91
CA ASN A 66 -7.07 -10.43 9.59
C ASN A 66 -6.87 -8.94 9.92
N ASN A 67 -5.71 -8.35 9.60
CA ASN A 67 -5.42 -6.93 9.86
C ASN A 67 -5.72 -6.11 8.61
N LEU A 68 -7.02 -5.90 8.38
CA LEU A 68 -7.56 -5.18 7.24
C LEU A 68 -8.19 -3.86 7.70
N GLY A 69 -7.96 -2.79 6.94
CA GLY A 69 -8.51 -1.46 7.23
C GLY A 69 -8.72 -0.64 5.96
N MET A 70 -9.80 0.12 5.91
CA MET A 70 -10.07 1.06 4.81
C MET A 70 -10.57 2.40 5.32
N PRO A 71 -9.74 3.18 6.05
CA PRO A 71 -10.14 4.52 6.45
C PRO A 71 -10.29 5.44 5.23
N ILE A 72 -11.44 6.11 5.18
CA ILE A 72 -11.85 7.01 4.10
C ILE A 72 -12.20 8.37 4.68
N ARG A 73 -11.66 9.44 4.10
CA ARG A 73 -11.75 10.81 4.63
C ARG A 73 -11.86 11.82 3.51
N TYR A 74 -12.38 13.01 3.80
CA TYR A 74 -12.27 14.14 2.87
C TYR A 74 -10.89 14.79 2.98
N ALA A 75 -10.36 15.31 1.87
CA ALA A 75 -9.04 15.93 1.84
C ALA A 75 -8.95 17.23 2.66
N ASP A 76 -10.06 17.95 2.80
CA ASP A 76 -10.17 19.16 3.61
C ASP A 76 -10.41 18.88 5.11
N ASN A 77 -10.77 17.65 5.46
CA ASN A 77 -10.90 17.20 6.84
C ASN A 77 -10.28 15.80 7.03
N PRO A 78 -8.95 15.72 7.10
CA PRO A 78 -8.22 14.45 7.18
C PRO A 78 -8.30 13.78 8.57
N GLU A 79 -8.92 14.41 9.57
CA GLU A 79 -9.12 13.79 10.90
C GLU A 79 -10.48 13.09 11.00
N ALA A 80 -11.49 13.57 10.27
CA ALA A 80 -12.82 12.99 10.27
C ALA A 80 -12.93 11.82 9.28
N HIS A 81 -13.39 10.67 9.80
CA HIS A 81 -13.75 9.52 8.97
C HIS A 81 -15.13 9.70 8.34
N ILE A 82 -15.26 9.27 7.09
CA ILE A 82 -16.56 9.16 6.42
C ILE A 82 -17.22 7.87 6.94
N PRO A 83 -18.44 7.94 7.51
CA PRO A 83 -19.13 6.76 8.03
C PRO A 83 -19.61 5.84 6.90
N GLY A 84 -19.58 4.54 7.16
CA GLY A 84 -19.92 3.52 6.18
C GLY A 84 -19.63 2.12 6.64
N VAL A 85 -20.05 1.16 5.82
CA VAL A 85 -19.89 -0.27 6.05
C VAL A 85 -18.71 -0.77 5.23
N THR A 86 -17.76 -1.41 5.89
CA THR A 86 -16.60 -2.04 5.25
C THR A 86 -16.79 -3.54 5.14
N GLY A 87 -16.63 -4.09 3.94
CA GLY A 87 -16.50 -5.52 3.69
C GLY A 87 -15.05 -5.90 3.40
N GLY A 88 -14.60 -7.06 3.87
CA GLY A 88 -13.23 -7.53 3.64
C GLY A 88 -13.16 -9.02 3.34
N SER A 89 -12.22 -9.38 2.48
CA SER A 89 -11.81 -10.75 2.18
C SER A 89 -10.29 -10.86 2.19
N GLU A 90 -9.77 -12.06 1.98
CA GLU A 90 -8.33 -12.30 1.89
C GLU A 90 -7.66 -11.54 0.72
N SER A 91 -8.41 -11.21 -0.32
CA SER A 91 -7.90 -10.65 -1.59
C SER A 91 -8.46 -9.28 -1.95
N GLY A 92 -9.33 -8.71 -1.11
CA GLY A 92 -9.93 -7.41 -1.39
C GLY A 92 -10.74 -6.85 -0.24
N MET A 93 -11.15 -5.59 -0.40
CA MET A 93 -12.07 -4.90 0.50
C MET A 93 -13.01 -4.01 -0.30
N SER A 94 -14.17 -3.75 0.28
CA SER A 94 -15.12 -2.76 -0.20
C SER A 94 -15.57 -1.86 0.93
N PHE A 95 -16.03 -0.67 0.57
CA PHE A 95 -16.67 0.26 1.48
C PHE A 95 -17.89 0.87 0.83
N GLN A 96 -19.03 0.76 1.50
CA GLN A 96 -20.24 1.48 1.13
C GLN A 96 -20.45 2.61 2.13
N PRO A 97 -20.48 3.89 1.70
CA PRO A 97 -20.80 4.97 2.63
C PRO A 97 -22.23 4.82 3.17
N GLU A 98 -22.45 5.17 4.44
CA GLU A 98 -23.77 5.09 5.10
C GLU A 98 -24.79 6.06 4.47
N GLY A 99 -24.29 7.13 3.87
CA GLY A 99 -25.05 8.06 3.04
C GLY A 99 -24.30 8.37 1.74
N GLN A 100 -24.71 9.40 1.02
CA GLN A 100 -23.94 9.86 -0.14
C GLN A 100 -22.71 10.64 0.32
N PHE A 101 -21.62 10.54 -0.45
CA PHE A 101 -20.51 11.48 -0.32
C PHE A 101 -20.98 12.92 -0.56
N ALA A 102 -20.28 13.87 0.05
CA ALA A 102 -20.49 15.28 -0.18
C ALA A 102 -20.16 15.64 -1.63
N PRO A 103 -20.92 16.54 -2.28
CA PRO A 103 -20.74 16.88 -3.69
C PRO A 103 -19.42 17.64 -3.93
N GLY A 104 -18.77 17.36 -5.05
CA GLY A 104 -17.56 18.05 -5.49
C GLY A 104 -16.37 17.95 -4.53
N ARG A 105 -16.33 16.94 -3.66
CA ARG A 105 -15.30 16.77 -2.65
C ARG A 105 -14.24 15.78 -3.08
N LYS A 106 -12.99 16.11 -2.76
CA LYS A 106 -11.86 15.18 -2.87
C LYS A 106 -11.87 14.23 -1.69
N VAL A 107 -11.92 12.94 -1.97
CA VAL A 107 -11.88 11.84 -1.00
C VAL A 107 -10.51 11.18 -1.04
N ILE A 108 -9.97 10.88 0.14
CA ILE A 108 -8.74 10.13 0.34
C ILE A 108 -9.12 8.77 0.90
N VAL A 109 -8.72 7.71 0.19
CA VAL A 109 -8.90 6.32 0.61
C VAL A 109 -7.53 5.76 0.96
N THR A 110 -7.41 5.18 2.14
CA THR A 110 -6.20 4.41 2.52
C THR A 110 -6.60 2.98 2.78
N VAL A 111 -6.02 2.05 2.03
CA VAL A 111 -6.20 0.61 2.18
C VAL A 111 -5.03 0.04 2.95
N GLU A 112 -5.33 -0.65 4.04
CA GLU A 112 -4.38 -1.28 4.94
C GLU A 112 -4.61 -2.78 4.92
N ALA A 113 -3.57 -3.54 4.58
CA ALA A 113 -3.64 -4.98 4.50
C ALA A 113 -2.33 -5.59 5.05
N GLY A 114 -2.35 -5.93 6.34
CA GLY A 114 -1.16 -6.32 7.09
C GLY A 114 -0.13 -5.19 7.18
N ARG A 115 1.10 -5.43 6.71
CA ARG A 115 2.19 -4.43 6.71
C ARG A 115 2.17 -3.49 5.49
N ARG A 116 1.21 -3.67 4.59
CA ARG A 116 1.15 -2.94 3.32
C ARG A 116 0.04 -1.90 3.38
N ARG A 117 0.35 -0.70 2.88
CA ARG A 117 -0.57 0.42 2.78
C ARG A 117 -0.60 0.91 1.33
N HIS A 118 -1.78 1.28 0.85
CA HIS A 118 -1.98 1.90 -0.44
C HIS A 118 -2.96 3.06 -0.28
N THR A 119 -2.61 4.24 -0.77
CA THR A 119 -3.47 5.42 -0.70
C THR A 119 -3.79 5.87 -2.11
N PHE A 120 -5.06 6.15 -2.36
CA PHE A 120 -5.54 6.74 -3.60
C PHE A 120 -6.59 7.80 -3.31
N THR A 121 -6.87 8.63 -4.29
CA THR A 121 -7.81 9.74 -4.16
C THR A 121 -8.77 9.79 -5.34
N PHE A 122 -9.95 10.38 -5.13
CA PHE A 122 -10.89 10.68 -6.20
C PHE A 122 -11.73 11.91 -5.84
N THR A 123 -12.41 12.48 -6.82
CA THR A 123 -13.33 13.61 -6.63
C THR A 123 -14.75 13.18 -6.96
N THR A 124 -15.69 13.46 -6.06
CA THR A 124 -17.11 13.14 -6.23
C THR A 124 -17.79 14.08 -7.22
N ALA A 125 -18.86 13.61 -7.84
CA ALA A 125 -19.73 14.41 -8.68
C ALA A 125 -20.36 15.58 -7.89
N GLU A 126 -20.70 16.67 -8.58
CA GLU A 126 -21.30 17.85 -7.97
C GLU A 126 -22.81 17.70 -7.71
N ASN A 127 -23.49 16.80 -8.43
CA ASN A 127 -24.94 16.56 -8.33
C ASN A 127 -25.24 15.11 -7.95
#